data_AF-A0A0N4UGW9-F1
#
_entry.id   AF-A0A0N4UGW9-F1
#
_cell.length_a   1.000
_cell.length_b   1.000
_cell.length_c   1.000
_cell.angle_alpha   90.00
_cell.angle_beta   90.00
_cell.angle_gamma   90.00
#
_symmetry.space_group_name_H-M   'P 1'
#
loop_
_entity.id
_entity.type
_entity.pdbx_description
1 polymer ?
#
loop_
_entity_poly.entity_id
_entity_poly.type
_entity_poly.pdbx_seq_one_letter_code
_entity_poly.pdbx_strand_id
1 'polypeptide(L)'
;MDMSSSPTSKTVIQGQSNTMREKWASKIEFLLALVGYAIDLGNVWRFPTVCYRHGGGAFLAPYLIMLVIGGLPIFYMELALGQFHKLGCLSVWQKVSPIFKG
;
A
#
# COMPACT_ATOMS: atom_id res chain seq x y z
N MET A 1 -2.81 -22.90 -56.83
CA MET A 1 -2.86 -21.54 -57.36
C MET A 1 -3.80 -20.77 -56.45
N ASP A 2 -3.27 -19.70 -55.87
CA ASP A 2 -3.88 -18.71 -54.98
C ASP A 2 -4.31 -19.22 -53.58
N MET A 3 -3.40 -19.29 -52.60
CA MET A 3 -2.77 -18.17 -51.85
C MET A 3 -3.85 -17.47 -51.00
N SER A 4 -4.09 -17.94 -49.78
CA SER A 4 -3.39 -17.49 -48.57
C SER A 4 -4.23 -16.44 -47.83
N SER A 5 -4.82 -16.92 -46.73
CA SER A 5 -4.86 -16.26 -45.42
C SER A 5 -5.21 -14.76 -45.36
N SER A 6 -6.48 -14.48 -45.05
CA SER A 6 -6.82 -13.34 -44.19
C SER A 6 -7.10 -13.86 -42.77
N PRO A 7 -6.11 -13.87 -41.86
CA PRO A 7 -6.40 -13.92 -40.43
C PRO A 7 -6.79 -12.51 -39.96
N THR A 8 -7.19 -12.38 -38.69
CA THR A 8 -7.12 -11.10 -37.96
C THR A 8 -8.31 -10.13 -38.10
N SER A 9 -9.48 -10.50 -37.57
CA SER A 9 -10.42 -9.48 -37.03
C SER A 9 -11.52 -10.03 -36.09
N LYS A 10 -11.18 -10.94 -35.15
CA LYS A 10 -12.17 -11.52 -34.19
C LYS A 10 -11.72 -11.63 -32.72
N THR A 11 -10.76 -10.83 -32.24
CA THR A 11 -10.30 -10.95 -30.83
C THR A 11 -10.59 -9.70 -30.01
N VAL A 12 -11.77 -9.75 -29.36
CA VAL A 12 -12.05 -9.28 -27.99
C VAL A 12 -12.12 -7.75 -27.76
N ILE A 13 -13.19 -7.13 -28.27
CA ILE A 13 -14.00 -6.23 -27.44
C ILE A 13 -14.99 -7.12 -26.67
N GLN A 14 -14.65 -7.53 -25.45
CA GLN A 14 -15.60 -8.08 -24.47
C GLN A 14 -14.95 -8.15 -23.09
N GLY A 15 -15.31 -7.20 -22.22
CA GLY A 15 -14.87 -7.16 -20.83
C GLY A 15 -15.58 -6.10 -19.97
N GLN A 16 -16.72 -5.56 -20.40
CA GLN A 16 -17.67 -4.94 -19.47
C GLN A 16 -18.45 -6.07 -18.78
N SER A 17 -17.90 -6.69 -17.73
CA SER A 17 -18.64 -7.72 -16.96
C SER A 17 -18.12 -8.00 -15.53
N ASN A 18 -17.77 -6.96 -14.77
CA ASN A 18 -18.03 -6.80 -13.32
C ASN A 18 -17.21 -5.59 -12.83
N THR A 19 -17.87 -4.53 -12.39
CA THR A 19 -17.23 -3.39 -11.69
C THR A 19 -16.80 -3.77 -10.26
N MET A 20 -16.29 -5.00 -10.07
CA MET A 20 -15.78 -5.49 -8.80
C MET A 20 -14.26 -5.36 -8.79
N ARG A 21 -13.73 -4.64 -7.80
CA ARG A 21 -12.29 -4.42 -7.63
C ARG A 21 -11.54 -5.76 -7.56
N GLU A 22 -10.43 -5.86 -8.29
CA GLU A 22 -9.46 -6.95 -8.21
C GLU A 22 -9.03 -7.21 -6.75
N LYS A 23 -8.96 -8.48 -6.36
CA LYS A 23 -8.57 -8.90 -5.01
C LYS A 23 -7.16 -9.49 -5.05
N TRP A 24 -6.42 -9.33 -3.97
CA TRP A 24 -5.14 -10.03 -3.78
C TRP A 24 -5.35 -11.54 -3.79
N ALA A 25 -4.46 -12.29 -4.47
CA ALA A 25 -4.57 -13.74 -4.57
C ALA A 25 -4.34 -14.43 -3.21
N SER A 26 -3.46 -13.88 -2.38
CA SER A 26 -3.16 -14.37 -1.03
C SER A 26 -2.95 -13.24 -0.02
N LYS A 27 -3.34 -13.51 1.24
CA LYS A 27 -3.08 -12.59 2.37
C LYS A 27 -1.59 -12.36 2.62
N ILE A 28 -0.77 -13.37 2.32
CA ILE A 28 0.70 -13.29 2.47
C ILE A 28 1.30 -12.33 1.44
N GLU A 29 0.81 -12.31 0.20
CA GLU A 29 1.26 -11.35 -0.81
C GLU A 29 0.94 -9.91 -0.40
N PHE A 30 -0.26 -9.70 0.14
CA PHE A 30 -0.63 -8.40 0.71
C PHE A 30 0.28 -8.01 1.88
N LEU A 31 0.53 -8.92 2.82
CA LEU A 31 1.41 -8.66 3.95
C LEU A 31 2.86 -8.39 3.49
N LEU A 32 3.36 -9.14 2.51
CA LEU A 32 4.69 -8.97 1.97
C LEU A 32 4.83 -7.62 1.25
N ALA A 33 3.82 -7.18 0.51
CA ALA A 33 3.77 -5.85 -0.08
C ALA A 33 3.80 -4.75 0.99
N LEU A 34 3.07 -4.92 2.10
CA LEU A 34 3.09 -4.00 3.23
C LEU A 34 4.44 -3.98 3.96
N VAL A 35 5.08 -5.14 4.14
CA VAL A 35 6.40 -5.24 4.75
C VAL A 35 7.46 -4.62 3.83
N GLY A 36 7.37 -4.84 2.52
CA GLY A 36 8.24 -4.18 1.54
C GLY A 36 8.08 -2.65 1.54
N TYR A 37 6.85 -2.16 1.73
CA TYR A 37 6.59 -0.73 1.95
C TYR A 37 7.13 -0.22 3.28
N ALA A 38 7.10 -1.02 4.35
CA ALA A 38 7.60 -0.60 5.67
C ALA A 38 9.14 -0.61 5.76
N ILE A 39 9.81 -1.47 5.00
CA ILE A 39 11.29 -1.58 4.97
C ILE A 39 11.84 -0.65 3.89
N ASP A 40 12.02 0.62 4.25
CA ASP A 40 12.71 1.60 3.40
C ASP A 40 14.21 1.70 3.74
N LEU A 41 15.05 1.93 2.72
CA LEU A 41 16.48 2.27 2.92
C LEU A 41 16.66 3.47 3.87
N GLY A 42 15.69 4.40 3.85
CA GLY A 42 15.66 5.55 4.75
C GLY A 42 15.60 5.15 6.22
N ASN A 43 14.82 4.13 6.57
CA ASN A 43 14.75 3.63 7.94
C ASN A 43 16.09 2.99 8.34
N VAL A 44 16.68 2.17 7.46
CA VAL A 44 17.92 1.44 7.72
C VAL A 44 19.14 2.35 7.87
N TRP A 45 19.23 3.47 7.15
CA TRP A 45 20.36 4.42 7.24
C TRP A 45 20.18 5.50 8.31
N ARG A 46 18.95 6.01 8.48
CA ARG A 46 18.67 7.08 9.45
C ARG A 46 18.72 6.56 10.87
N PHE A 47 18.22 5.34 11.09
CA PHE A 47 18.18 4.73 12.41
C PHE A 47 19.57 4.62 13.07
N PRO A 48 20.63 4.08 12.41
CA PRO A 48 21.99 4.03 12.95
C PRO A 48 22.55 5.40 13.32
N THR A 49 22.36 6.41 12.45
CA THR A 49 22.94 7.74 12.67
C THR A 49 22.28 8.45 13.85
N VAL A 50 20.96 8.33 13.99
CA VAL A 50 20.22 8.97 15.09
C VAL A 50 20.48 8.24 16.40
N CYS A 51 20.48 6.90 16.42
CA CYS A 51 20.83 6.12 17.61
C CYS A 51 22.25 6.44 18.09
N TYR A 52 23.24 6.51 17.20
CA TYR A 52 24.62 6.83 17.59
C TYR A 52 24.74 8.22 18.21
N ARG A 53 24.01 9.22 17.71
CA ARG A 53 24.05 10.60 18.23
C ARG A 53 23.30 10.80 19.55
N HIS A 54 22.28 9.99 19.85
CA HIS A 54 21.39 10.18 21.01
C HIS A 54 21.60 9.14 22.13
N GLY A 55 22.82 8.61 22.27
CA GLY A 55 23.16 7.69 23.37
C GLY A 55 23.15 6.19 22.99
N GLY A 56 23.38 5.88 21.72
CA GLY A 56 23.51 4.50 21.23
C GLY A 56 22.22 3.69 21.39
N GLY A 57 22.35 2.51 21.99
CA GLY A 57 21.24 1.57 22.19
C GLY A 57 20.14 2.09 23.12
N ALA A 58 20.42 3.04 24.03
CA ALA A 58 19.42 3.57 24.94
C ALA A 58 18.30 4.34 24.21
N PHE A 59 18.60 4.91 23.03
CA PHE A 59 17.62 5.60 22.19
C PHE A 59 16.59 4.64 21.56
N LEU A 60 16.87 3.33 21.51
CA LEU A 60 15.95 2.35 20.96
C LEU A 60 14.66 2.24 21.80
N ALA A 61 14.73 2.43 23.12
CA ALA A 61 13.58 2.35 24.00
C ALA A 61 12.49 3.40 23.67
N PRO A 62 12.76 4.72 23.69
CA PRO A 62 11.77 5.72 23.30
C PRO A 62 11.35 5.58 21.82
N TYR A 63 12.25 5.15 20.94
CA TYR A 63 11.93 4.89 19.53
C TYR A 63 10.86 3.80 19.38
N LEU A 64 11.03 2.65 20.03
CA LEU A 64 10.04 1.57 19.97
C LEU A 64 8.72 1.97 20.63
N ILE A 65 8.77 2.70 21.75
CA ILE A 65 7.56 3.20 22.41
C ILE A 65 6.78 4.14 21.48
N MET A 66 7.45 5.11 20.85
CA MET A 66 6.82 6.03 19.90
C MET A 66 6.35 5.31 18.62
N LEU A 67 7.06 4.28 18.18
CA LEU A 67 6.64 3.44 17.06
C LEU A 67 5.37 2.66 17.38
N VAL A 68 5.26 2.09 18.58
CA VAL A 68 4.10 1.31 19.01
C VAL A 68 2.90 2.21 19.34
N ILE A 69 3.11 3.40 19.91
CA ILE A 69 2.02 4.30 20.30
C ILE A 69 1.55 5.16 19.12
N GLY A 70 2.45 5.62 18.26
CA GLY A 70 2.11 6.47 17.12
C GLY A 70 2.05 5.71 15.81
N GLY A 71 3.14 5.00 15.48
CA GLY A 71 3.27 4.30 14.21
C GLY A 71 2.23 3.21 14.02
N LEU A 72 2.04 2.34 15.02
CA LEU A 72 1.13 1.20 14.91
C LEU A 72 -0.35 1.62 14.79
N PRO A 73 -0.88 2.57 15.59
CA PRO A 73 -2.27 3.01 15.44
C PRO A 73 -2.53 3.74 14.13
N ILE A 74 -1.61 4.59 13.67
CA ILE A 74 -1.73 5.27 12.37
C ILE A 74 -1.72 4.24 11.24
N PHE A 75 -0.79 3.30 11.25
CA PHE A 75 -0.71 2.25 10.25
C PHE A 75 -1.96 1.36 10.27
N TYR A 76 -2.44 0.97 11.46
CA TYR A 76 -3.67 0.21 11.61
C TYR A 76 -4.90 0.98 11.09
N MET A 77 -5.01 2.27 11.41
CA MET A 77 -6.08 3.14 10.93
C MET A 77 -6.07 3.24 9.41
N GLU A 78 -4.91 3.45 8.80
CA GLU A 78 -4.73 3.52 7.34
C GLU A 78 -5.18 2.21 6.67
N LEU A 79 -4.73 1.07 7.21
CA LEU A 79 -5.13 -0.24 6.71
C LEU A 79 -6.64 -0.49 6.88
N ALA A 80 -7.21 -0.14 8.03
CA ALA A 80 -8.64 -0.29 8.30
C ALA A 80 -9.47 0.57 7.34
N LEU A 81 -9.09 1.83 7.13
CA LEU A 81 -9.75 2.73 6.18
C LEU A 81 -9.68 2.21 4.75
N GLY A 82 -8.51 1.72 4.32
CA GLY A 82 -8.32 1.13 3.00
C GLY A 82 -9.16 -0.13 2.76
N GLN A 83 -9.20 -1.04 3.73
CA GLN A 83 -9.98 -2.27 3.64
C GLN A 83 -11.49 -2.01 3.72
N PHE A 84 -11.94 -1.07 4.55
CA PHE A 84 -13.36 -0.75 4.74
C PHE A 84 -13.96 -0.06 3.51
N HIS A 85 -13.31 1.00 3.01
CA HIS A 85 -13.85 1.77 1.90
C HIS A 85 -13.61 1.10 0.55
N LYS A 86 -12.59 0.24 0.42
CA LYS A 86 -12.15 -0.36 -0.86
C LYS A 86 -11.95 0.71 -1.94
N LEU A 87 -11.50 1.89 -1.52
CA LEU A 87 -11.30 3.09 -2.31
C LEU A 87 -9.86 3.57 -2.10
N GLY A 88 -9.30 4.26 -3.09
CA GLY A 88 -7.94 4.81 -2.97
C GLY A 88 -7.87 5.93 -1.94
N CYS A 89 -6.66 6.23 -1.45
CA CYS A 89 -6.39 7.21 -0.38
C CYS A 89 -7.16 8.53 -0.56
N LEU A 90 -7.12 9.14 -1.75
CA LEU A 90 -7.84 10.39 -2.05
C LEU A 90 -9.38 10.25 -2.05
N SER A 91 -9.89 9.13 -2.57
CA SER A 91 -11.34 8.87 -2.65
C SER A 91 -11.95 8.48 -1.30
N VAL A 92 -11.17 7.98 -0.35
CA VAL A 92 -11.63 7.74 1.03
C VAL A 92 -11.96 9.07 1.70
N TRP A 93 -11.08 10.07 1.57
CA TRP A 93 -11.33 11.40 2.14
C TRP A 93 -12.60 12.06 1.60
N GLN A 94 -12.91 11.87 0.31
CA GLN A 94 -14.17 12.35 -0.28
C GLN A 94 -15.43 11.77 0.39
N LYS A 95 -15.37 10.51 0.86
CA LYS A 95 -16.49 9.86 1.55
C LYS A 95 -16.55 10.16 3.05
N VAL A 96 -15.39 10.30 3.69
CA VAL A 96 -15.32 10.54 5.15
C VAL A 96 -15.62 12.01 5.46
N SER A 97 -15.02 12.94 4.73
CA SER A 97 -15.34 14.37 4.84
C SER A 97 -14.83 15.13 3.61
N PRO A 98 -15.71 15.73 2.80
CA PRO A 98 -15.32 16.49 1.61
C PRO A 98 -14.46 17.73 1.93
N ILE A 99 -14.34 18.11 3.21
CA ILE A 99 -13.53 19.24 3.68
C ILE A 99 -12.02 18.95 3.55
N PHE A 100 -11.57 17.70 3.68
CA PHE A 100 -10.16 17.32 3.55
C PHE A 100 -9.74 17.00 2.10
N LYS A 101 -10.43 17.57 1.10
CA LYS A 101 -10.12 17.36 -0.32
C LYS A 101 -8.94 18.21 -0.83
N GLY A 102 -8.45 19.16 -0.03
CA GLY A 102 -7.32 20.04 -0.35
C GLY A 102 -5.98 19.36 -0.13
#